data_AF-A0A6G5QPZ3-F1
#
_entry.id   AF-A0A6G5QPZ3-F1
#
_cell.length_a   1.000
_cell.length_b   1.000
_cell.length_c   1.000
_cell.angle_alpha   90.00
_cell.angle_beta   90.00
_cell.angle_gamma   90.00
#
_symmetry.space_group_name_H-M   'P 1'
#
loop_
_entity.id
_entity.type
_entity.pdbx_description
1 polymer ?
#
loop_
_entity_poly.entity_id
_entity_poly.type
_entity_poly.pdbx_seq_one_letter_code
_entity_poly.pdbx_strand_id
1 'polypeptide(L)'
;MINENFKKWALGFSGCDGGDIGSAQSPSIWLCGLEWGGGFKPEELADEFKDDVSKPSAGYESHERNLAYQYNIKALKLLCALSGASDHVKFNETVKPFTQGAKGYFKLNLYPLAFKNTSHSLWSEGFAEATGLENKSEYIRWIEQNRFPRLRVWAKERKPRLIICVGISYKNEFIVAFGDEGAQVKEAVAGGKKFYYFKNEAGTIVAITYFLGNPHGLNSDAAIKATGEKIAQILAQNIE
;
A
#
# COMPACT_ATOMS: atom_id res chain seq x y z
N MET A 1 -17.66 -23.01 0.65
CA MET A 1 -16.31 -23.41 0.20
C MET A 1 -15.72 -22.24 -0.55
N ILE A 2 -14.44 -21.90 -0.35
CA ILE A 2 -13.83 -20.75 -1.02
C ILE A 2 -13.66 -21.02 -2.51
N ASN A 3 -13.90 -19.99 -3.32
CA ASN A 3 -13.65 -20.04 -4.75
C ASN A 3 -12.12 -20.06 -5.01
N GLU A 4 -11.64 -21.09 -5.72
CA GLU A 4 -10.20 -21.26 -5.95
C GLU A 4 -9.60 -20.20 -6.90
N ASN A 5 -10.38 -19.64 -7.82
CA ASN A 5 -9.93 -18.51 -8.66
C ASN A 5 -9.77 -17.25 -7.80
N PHE A 6 -10.76 -16.94 -6.95
CA PHE A 6 -10.63 -15.86 -5.98
C PHE A 6 -9.40 -16.04 -5.09
N LYS A 7 -9.18 -17.23 -4.56
CA LYS A 7 -8.02 -17.53 -3.70
C LYS A 7 -6.71 -17.33 -4.46
N LYS A 8 -6.57 -17.88 -5.66
CA LYS A 8 -5.37 -17.66 -6.50
C LYS A 8 -5.15 -16.17 -6.75
N TRP A 9 -6.22 -15.46 -7.13
CA TRP A 9 -6.17 -14.03 -7.42
C TRP A 9 -5.79 -13.21 -6.18
N ALA A 10 -6.48 -13.40 -5.05
CA ALA A 10 -6.28 -12.66 -3.81
C ALA A 10 -4.92 -12.92 -3.14
N LEU A 11 -4.27 -14.06 -3.42
CA LEU A 11 -2.94 -14.38 -2.89
C LEU A 11 -1.78 -14.00 -3.84
N GLY A 12 -2.12 -13.63 -5.08
CA GLY A 12 -1.19 -13.02 -6.04
C GLY A 12 -1.11 -11.50 -5.89
N PHE A 13 -0.62 -10.84 -6.93
CA PHE A 13 -0.43 -9.39 -6.99
C PHE A 13 -1.69 -8.58 -7.32
N SER A 14 -2.88 -9.16 -7.17
CA SER A 14 -4.13 -8.39 -7.19
C SER A 14 -4.09 -7.24 -6.17
N GLY A 15 -4.73 -6.12 -6.50
CA GLY A 15 -4.69 -4.91 -5.66
C GLY A 15 -3.34 -4.18 -5.63
N CYS A 16 -2.35 -4.61 -6.43
CA CYS A 16 -1.12 -3.87 -6.64
C CYS A 16 -1.23 -3.01 -7.90
N ASP A 17 -1.20 -1.68 -7.75
CA ASP A 17 -1.13 -0.74 -8.88
C ASP A 17 0.15 -0.94 -9.70
N GLY A 18 1.22 -1.46 -9.07
CA GLY A 18 2.44 -1.86 -9.75
C GLY A 18 3.63 -0.95 -9.49
N GLY A 19 4.52 -0.90 -10.48
CA GLY A 19 5.84 -0.28 -10.38
C GLY A 19 6.93 -1.31 -10.07
N ASP A 20 8.02 -0.84 -9.47
CA ASP A 20 9.19 -1.67 -9.16
C ASP A 20 9.14 -2.20 -7.73
N ILE A 21 8.72 -3.46 -7.59
CA ILE A 21 8.73 -4.18 -6.31
C ILE A 21 10.13 -4.33 -5.70
N GLY A 22 11.18 -4.14 -6.51
CA GLY A 22 12.57 -4.14 -6.08
C GLY A 22 13.15 -5.54 -5.86
N SER A 23 14.37 -5.56 -5.34
CA SER A 23 15.10 -6.75 -4.91
C SER A 23 16.01 -6.42 -3.73
N ALA A 24 16.56 -7.45 -3.07
CA ALA A 24 17.53 -7.23 -2.00
C ALA A 24 18.77 -6.42 -2.44
N GLN A 25 19.15 -6.47 -3.72
CA GLN A 25 20.28 -5.71 -4.29
C GLN A 25 19.87 -4.31 -4.77
N SER A 26 18.58 -4.09 -5.04
CA SER A 26 18.02 -2.81 -5.47
C SER A 26 16.69 -2.58 -4.76
N PRO A 27 16.74 -2.25 -3.45
CA PRO A 27 15.54 -2.18 -2.63
C PRO A 27 14.70 -0.95 -3.00
N SER A 28 13.39 -1.16 -3.18
CA SER A 28 12.45 -0.08 -3.47
C SER A 28 11.78 0.47 -2.20
N ILE A 29 11.04 1.58 -2.36
CA ILE A 29 10.09 2.08 -1.37
C ILE A 29 8.69 1.59 -1.77
N TRP A 30 7.97 1.01 -0.83
CA TRP A 30 6.59 0.57 -1.03
C TRP A 30 5.62 1.58 -0.44
N LEU A 31 4.55 1.89 -1.17
CA LEU A 31 3.42 2.68 -0.68
C LEU A 31 2.18 1.78 -0.61
N CYS A 32 1.77 1.44 0.60
CA CYS A 32 0.66 0.52 0.88
C CYS A 32 -0.59 1.28 1.35
N GLY A 33 -1.65 1.21 0.54
CA GLY A 33 -3.00 1.65 0.89
C GLY A 33 -3.86 0.51 1.45
N LEU A 34 -5.15 0.79 1.62
CA LEU A 34 -6.13 -0.19 2.09
C LEU A 34 -6.72 -0.99 0.93
N GLU A 35 -7.32 -0.29 -0.03
CA GLU A 35 -8.05 -0.82 -1.18
C GLU A 35 -8.08 0.24 -2.31
N TRP A 36 -8.38 -0.15 -3.54
CA TRP A 36 -8.59 0.82 -4.63
C TRP A 36 -9.88 1.64 -4.44
N GLY A 37 -9.87 2.85 -4.98
CA GLY A 37 -11.10 3.63 -5.15
C GLY A 37 -11.90 3.18 -6.36
N GLY A 38 -13.23 3.33 -6.32
CA GLY A 38 -14.13 3.02 -7.44
C GLY A 38 -15.04 1.83 -7.17
N GLY A 39 -14.52 0.83 -6.46
CA GLY A 39 -15.24 -0.39 -6.07
C GLY A 39 -15.46 -1.36 -7.23
N PHE A 40 -15.28 -2.66 -6.99
CA PHE A 40 -15.68 -3.68 -7.97
C PHE A 40 -17.19 -3.78 -8.03
N LYS A 41 -17.71 -4.15 -9.21
CA LYS A 41 -19.07 -4.66 -9.32
C LYS A 41 -19.06 -6.20 -9.26
N PRO A 42 -20.00 -6.84 -8.55
CA PRO A 42 -20.03 -8.29 -8.44
C PRO A 42 -19.97 -9.03 -9.79
N GLU A 43 -20.65 -8.52 -10.80
CA GLU A 43 -20.70 -9.10 -12.14
C GLU A 43 -19.35 -9.14 -12.87
N GLU A 44 -18.38 -8.31 -12.47
CA GLU A 44 -17.04 -8.24 -13.07
C GLU A 44 -16.05 -9.22 -12.40
N LEU A 45 -16.36 -9.70 -11.18
CA LEU A 45 -15.44 -10.48 -10.35
C LEU A 45 -15.04 -11.83 -10.95
N ALA A 46 -15.97 -12.48 -11.66
CA ALA A 46 -15.71 -13.79 -12.26
C ALA A 46 -14.61 -13.73 -13.33
N ASP A 47 -14.53 -12.63 -14.07
CA ASP A 47 -13.49 -12.40 -15.06
C ASP A 47 -12.22 -11.85 -14.41
N GLU A 48 -12.34 -10.90 -13.47
CA GLU A 48 -11.21 -10.38 -12.70
C GLU A 48 -10.40 -11.50 -12.02
N PHE A 49 -11.06 -12.51 -11.44
CA PHE A 49 -10.37 -13.61 -10.76
C PHE A 49 -9.61 -14.57 -11.71
N LYS A 50 -9.81 -14.44 -13.03
CA LYS A 50 -9.06 -15.22 -14.03
C LYS A 50 -7.74 -14.55 -14.39
N ASP A 51 -7.53 -13.29 -14.04
CA ASP A 51 -6.34 -12.54 -14.39
C ASP A 51 -5.06 -13.20 -13.86
N ASP A 52 -4.01 -13.15 -14.67
CA ASP A 52 -2.69 -13.63 -14.24
C ASP A 52 -2.01 -12.62 -13.32
N VAL A 53 -2.25 -12.81 -12.03
CA VAL A 53 -1.63 -12.03 -10.96
C VAL A 53 -0.36 -12.70 -10.39
N SER A 54 0.30 -13.59 -11.15
CA SER A 54 1.55 -14.23 -10.74
C SER A 54 2.73 -13.27 -10.67
N LYS A 55 2.63 -12.12 -11.36
CA LYS A 55 3.62 -11.04 -11.38
C LYS A 55 2.96 -9.71 -11.00
N PRO A 56 3.71 -8.76 -10.42
CA PRO A 56 3.19 -7.42 -10.16
C PRO A 56 2.80 -6.73 -11.48
N SER A 57 1.75 -5.91 -11.41
CA SER A 57 1.43 -4.95 -12.47
C SER A 57 2.67 -4.12 -12.82
N ALA A 58 2.85 -3.83 -14.11
CA ALA A 58 3.98 -3.01 -14.56
C ALA A 58 3.88 -1.55 -14.08
N GLY A 59 2.73 -1.11 -13.59
CA GLY A 59 2.46 0.28 -13.21
C GLY A 59 1.80 1.07 -14.33
N TYR A 60 1.75 2.39 -14.16
CA TYR A 60 1.16 3.30 -15.13
C TYR A 60 2.02 3.39 -16.41
N GLU A 61 1.36 3.47 -17.56
CA GLU A 61 2.01 3.60 -18.88
C GLU A 61 2.88 4.86 -19.00
N SER A 62 2.53 5.92 -18.26
CA SER A 62 3.24 7.19 -18.29
C SER A 62 3.23 7.87 -16.92
N HIS A 63 4.24 8.70 -16.64
CA HIS A 63 4.35 9.37 -15.34
C HIS A 63 3.27 10.45 -15.15
N GLU A 64 2.71 10.98 -16.24
CA GLU A 64 1.60 11.94 -16.22
C GLU A 64 0.35 11.34 -15.59
N ARG A 65 0.14 10.02 -15.72
CA ARG A 65 -0.96 9.31 -15.03
C ARG A 65 -0.87 9.42 -13.52
N ASN A 66 0.31 9.59 -12.93
CA ASN A 66 0.41 9.87 -11.49
C ASN A 66 -0.24 11.21 -11.11
N LEU A 67 -0.23 12.19 -12.01
CA LEU A 67 -0.82 13.51 -11.76
C LEU A 67 -2.32 13.55 -12.08
N ALA A 68 -2.88 12.51 -12.71
CA ALA A 68 -4.31 12.42 -13.00
C ALA A 68 -5.16 12.10 -11.75
N TYR A 69 -4.56 11.56 -10.69
CA TYR A 69 -5.28 11.13 -9.48
C TYR A 69 -4.84 11.96 -8.27
N GLN A 70 -5.81 12.56 -7.56
CA GLN A 70 -5.54 13.38 -6.36
C GLN A 70 -4.75 12.63 -5.29
N TYR A 71 -5.09 11.35 -5.06
CA TYR A 71 -4.33 10.50 -4.14
C TYR A 71 -2.86 10.37 -4.56
N ASN A 72 -2.59 10.12 -5.85
CA ASN A 72 -1.23 9.98 -6.35
C ASN A 72 -0.45 11.30 -6.28
N ILE A 73 -1.09 12.46 -6.52
CA ILE A 73 -0.44 13.76 -6.30
C ILE A 73 0.04 13.90 -4.85
N LYS A 74 -0.80 13.54 -3.87
CA LYS A 74 -0.40 13.58 -2.46
C LYS A 74 0.69 12.57 -2.12
N ALA A 75 0.64 11.38 -2.71
CA ALA A 75 1.70 10.38 -2.58
C ALA A 75 3.04 10.88 -3.14
N LEU A 76 3.03 11.49 -4.33
CA LEU A 76 4.21 12.10 -4.94
C LEU A 76 4.81 13.20 -4.05
N LYS A 77 3.98 14.04 -3.42
CA LYS A 77 4.46 15.06 -2.48
C LYS A 77 5.16 14.45 -1.26
N LEU A 78 4.63 13.34 -0.73
CA LEU A 78 5.26 12.61 0.37
C LEU A 78 6.62 12.03 -0.04
N LEU A 79 6.67 11.34 -1.19
CA LEU A 79 7.89 10.71 -1.71
C LEU A 79 8.95 11.74 -2.11
N CYS A 80 8.53 12.86 -2.71
CA CYS A 80 9.37 13.99 -3.05
C CYS A 80 10.05 14.54 -1.78
N ALA A 81 9.28 14.85 -0.73
CA ALA A 81 9.82 15.32 0.54
C ALA A 81 10.75 14.30 1.20
N LEU A 82 10.42 13.01 1.14
CA LEU A 82 11.25 11.93 1.64
C LEU A 82 12.62 11.84 0.92
N SER A 83 12.65 12.14 -0.39
CA SER A 83 13.89 12.18 -1.17
C SER A 83 14.75 13.42 -0.93
N GLY A 84 14.25 14.41 -0.19
CA GLY A 84 14.87 15.74 -0.04
C GLY A 84 14.64 16.68 -1.23
N ALA A 85 13.86 16.27 -2.23
CA ALA A 85 13.42 17.14 -3.31
C ALA A 85 12.30 18.09 -2.82
N SER A 86 12.18 19.25 -3.47
CA SER A 86 11.19 20.29 -3.15
C SER A 86 10.04 20.37 -4.16
N ASP A 87 10.25 19.89 -5.39
CA ASP A 87 9.27 19.96 -6.48
C ASP A 87 8.79 18.56 -6.87
N HIS A 88 7.56 18.24 -6.49
CA HIS A 88 6.94 16.94 -6.75
C HIS A 88 6.63 16.68 -8.23
N VAL A 89 6.46 17.72 -9.06
CA VAL A 89 6.20 17.57 -10.50
C VAL A 89 7.49 17.18 -11.19
N LYS A 90 8.57 17.94 -10.96
CA LYS A 90 9.90 17.60 -11.48
C LYS A 90 10.42 16.26 -10.94
N PHE A 91 10.13 15.95 -9.67
CA PHE A 91 10.41 14.64 -9.10
C PHE A 91 9.67 13.53 -9.87
N ASN A 92 8.38 13.71 -10.18
CA ASN A 92 7.62 12.73 -10.96
C ASN A 92 8.16 12.56 -12.39
N GLU A 93 8.58 13.64 -13.05
CA GLU A 93 9.19 13.59 -14.39
C GLU A 93 10.53 12.84 -14.39
N THR A 94 11.34 13.04 -13.34
CA THR A 94 12.70 12.50 -13.26
C THR A 94 12.71 11.06 -12.74
N VAL A 95 11.97 10.82 -11.65
CA VAL A 95 12.00 9.56 -10.89
C VAL A 95 10.89 8.61 -11.36
N LYS A 96 9.79 9.14 -11.88
CA LYS A 96 8.65 8.40 -12.44
C LYS A 96 8.13 7.28 -11.52
N PRO A 97 7.80 7.55 -10.23
CA PRO A 97 7.28 6.52 -9.33
C PRO A 97 6.09 5.79 -9.95
N PHE A 98 5.97 4.48 -9.68
CA PHE A 98 4.84 3.65 -10.13
C PHE A 98 4.62 3.59 -11.66
N THR A 99 5.59 4.04 -12.45
CA THR A 99 5.51 4.05 -13.92
C THR A 99 6.24 2.84 -14.49
N GLN A 100 5.75 2.31 -15.62
CA GLN A 100 6.34 1.17 -16.31
C GLN A 100 7.83 1.40 -16.62
N GLY A 101 8.66 0.41 -16.24
CA GLY A 101 10.11 0.44 -16.44
C GLY A 101 10.91 1.32 -15.46
N ALA A 102 10.26 2.24 -14.75
CA ALA A 102 10.89 3.03 -13.69
C ALA A 102 11.25 2.16 -12.48
N LYS A 103 12.21 2.60 -11.67
CA LYS A 103 12.78 1.83 -10.55
C LYS A 103 12.58 2.52 -9.21
N GLY A 104 12.62 1.72 -8.14
CA GLY A 104 12.70 2.21 -6.77
C GLY A 104 11.36 2.49 -6.07
N TYR A 105 10.21 2.32 -6.73
CA TYR A 105 8.89 2.57 -6.11
C TYR A 105 7.84 1.54 -6.52
N PHE A 106 7.12 1.02 -5.53
CA PHE A 106 6.03 0.06 -5.70
C PHE A 106 4.77 0.53 -4.97
N LYS A 107 3.60 0.33 -5.56
CA LYS A 107 2.32 0.67 -4.94
C LYS A 107 1.42 -0.56 -4.84
N LEU A 108 0.86 -0.77 -3.65
CA LEU A 108 0.02 -1.91 -3.32
C LEU A 108 -1.08 -1.57 -2.31
N ASN A 109 -2.01 -2.50 -2.12
CA ASN A 109 -3.06 -2.43 -1.10
C ASN A 109 -3.09 -3.70 -0.23
N LEU A 110 -3.49 -3.53 1.03
CA LEU A 110 -3.73 -4.64 1.96
C LEU A 110 -4.82 -5.58 1.42
N TYR A 111 -5.97 -4.99 1.07
CA TYR A 111 -7.15 -5.70 0.60
C TYR A 111 -7.23 -5.59 -0.93
N PRO A 112 -7.25 -6.72 -1.65
CA PRO A 112 -7.23 -6.70 -3.12
C PRO A 112 -8.58 -6.32 -3.73
N LEU A 113 -9.70 -6.55 -3.03
CA LEU A 113 -11.01 -6.09 -3.50
C LEU A 113 -11.21 -4.63 -3.12
N ALA A 114 -11.58 -3.84 -4.12
CA ALA A 114 -11.99 -2.46 -3.99
C ALA A 114 -13.44 -2.36 -3.54
N PHE A 115 -13.72 -1.45 -2.61
CA PHE A 115 -15.07 -1.01 -2.27
C PHE A 115 -15.18 0.51 -2.41
N LYS A 116 -16.40 1.04 -2.51
CA LYS A 116 -16.62 2.50 -2.50
C LYS A 116 -16.20 3.14 -1.17
N ASN A 117 -16.33 2.38 -0.09
CA ASN A 117 -15.85 2.72 1.24
C ASN A 117 -15.74 1.44 2.09
N THR A 118 -15.34 1.60 3.34
CA THR A 118 -15.09 0.50 4.26
C THR A 118 -16.36 -0.15 4.82
N SER A 119 -17.56 0.36 4.53
CA SER A 119 -18.82 -0.19 5.05
C SER A 119 -19.01 -1.67 4.70
N HIS A 120 -19.48 -2.43 5.69
CA HIS A 120 -19.85 -3.84 5.53
C HIS A 120 -21.10 -4.01 4.68
N SER A 121 -21.97 -3.01 4.63
CA SER A 121 -23.21 -3.02 3.84
C SER A 121 -22.97 -3.06 2.32
N LEU A 122 -21.74 -2.86 1.86
CA LEU A 122 -21.37 -2.94 0.45
C LEU A 122 -21.14 -4.39 -0.02
N TRP A 123 -21.14 -5.35 0.90
CA TRP A 123 -21.06 -6.77 0.56
C TRP A 123 -22.43 -7.29 0.15
N SER A 124 -22.66 -7.40 -1.15
CA SER A 124 -23.87 -7.99 -1.72
C SER A 124 -23.74 -9.51 -1.91
N GLU A 125 -24.86 -10.16 -2.21
CA GLU A 125 -24.93 -11.59 -2.54
C GLU A 125 -23.94 -11.98 -3.65
N GLY A 126 -23.80 -11.15 -4.69
CA GLY A 126 -22.84 -11.44 -5.77
C GLY A 126 -21.37 -11.49 -5.32
N PHE A 127 -20.97 -10.73 -4.29
CA PHE A 127 -19.63 -10.89 -3.71
C PHE A 127 -19.50 -12.23 -2.98
N ALA A 128 -20.57 -12.66 -2.29
CA ALA A 128 -20.58 -13.94 -1.59
C ALA A 128 -20.51 -15.12 -2.57
N GLU A 129 -21.28 -15.07 -3.65
CA GLU A 129 -21.24 -16.05 -4.73
C GLU A 129 -19.85 -16.11 -5.40
N ALA A 130 -19.28 -14.94 -5.74
CA ALA A 130 -18.01 -14.88 -6.44
C ALA A 130 -16.82 -15.38 -5.59
N THR A 131 -16.82 -15.07 -4.29
CA THR A 131 -15.68 -15.39 -3.40
C THR A 131 -15.86 -16.68 -2.61
N GLY A 132 -17.11 -17.09 -2.36
CA GLY A 132 -17.46 -18.16 -1.43
C GLY A 132 -17.43 -17.74 0.05
N LEU A 133 -17.48 -16.43 0.34
CA LEU A 133 -17.46 -15.85 1.69
C LEU A 133 -18.78 -15.10 1.96
N GLU A 134 -19.44 -15.39 3.08
CA GLU A 134 -20.83 -14.94 3.27
C GLU A 134 -20.95 -13.42 3.46
N ASN A 135 -19.94 -12.79 4.06
CA ASN A 135 -19.96 -11.38 4.39
C ASN A 135 -18.55 -10.75 4.41
N LYS A 136 -18.52 -9.41 4.46
CA LYS A 136 -17.25 -8.65 4.47
C LYS A 136 -16.34 -8.98 5.66
N SER A 137 -16.90 -9.32 6.82
CA SER A 137 -16.09 -9.68 8.00
C SER A 137 -15.35 -10.99 7.76
N GLU A 138 -15.99 -11.97 7.13
CA GLU A 138 -15.32 -13.21 6.73
C GLU A 138 -14.23 -12.97 5.69
N TYR A 139 -14.48 -12.09 4.72
CA TYR A 139 -13.48 -11.66 3.75
C TYR A 139 -12.25 -11.02 4.41
N ILE A 140 -12.46 -10.05 5.29
CA ILE A 140 -11.36 -9.39 6.02
C ILE A 140 -10.55 -10.44 6.79
N ARG A 141 -11.22 -11.29 7.58
CA ARG A 141 -10.57 -12.36 8.34
C ARG A 141 -9.78 -13.31 7.43
N TRP A 142 -10.35 -13.67 6.28
CA TRP A 142 -9.68 -14.55 5.33
C TRP A 142 -8.44 -13.90 4.71
N ILE A 143 -8.52 -12.61 4.34
CA ILE A 143 -7.38 -11.84 3.83
C ILE A 143 -6.27 -11.73 4.87
N GLU A 144 -6.60 -11.42 6.13
CA GLU A 144 -5.65 -11.36 7.23
C GLU A 144 -4.94 -12.70 7.45
N GLN A 145 -5.67 -13.80 7.37
CA GLN A 145 -5.13 -15.15 7.59
C GLN A 145 -4.29 -15.67 6.42
N ASN A 146 -4.57 -15.25 5.18
CA ASN A 146 -3.98 -15.89 3.99
C ASN A 146 -3.11 -14.94 3.17
N ARG A 147 -3.55 -13.69 2.94
CA ARG A 147 -2.81 -12.72 2.11
C ARG A 147 -1.75 -11.98 2.90
N PHE A 148 -2.02 -11.55 4.13
CA PHE A 148 -1.00 -10.83 4.94
C PHE A 148 0.30 -11.65 5.11
N PRO A 149 0.26 -12.97 5.32
CA PRO A 149 1.46 -13.80 5.25
C PRO A 149 2.22 -13.68 3.92
N ARG A 150 1.54 -13.56 2.77
CA ARG A 150 2.17 -13.35 1.46
C ARG A 150 2.87 -11.99 1.39
N LEU A 151 2.25 -10.94 1.91
CA LEU A 151 2.85 -9.60 1.99
C LEU A 151 4.15 -9.62 2.82
N ARG A 152 4.15 -10.32 3.97
CA ARG A 152 5.36 -10.52 4.78
C ARG A 152 6.46 -11.28 4.03
N VAL A 153 6.10 -12.35 3.31
CA VAL A 153 7.04 -13.09 2.47
C VAL A 153 7.66 -12.18 1.41
N TRP A 154 6.85 -11.38 0.71
CA TRP A 154 7.37 -10.42 -0.26
C TRP A 154 8.31 -9.41 0.40
N ALA A 155 7.94 -8.84 1.55
CA ALA A 155 8.80 -7.89 2.25
C ALA A 155 10.13 -8.52 2.67
N LYS A 156 10.12 -9.78 3.13
CA LYS A 156 11.33 -10.54 3.50
C LYS A 156 12.24 -10.84 2.32
N GLU A 157 11.68 -11.23 1.18
CA GLU A 157 12.42 -11.57 -0.04
C GLU A 157 12.98 -10.33 -0.75
N ARG A 158 12.15 -9.28 -0.85
CA ARG A 158 12.45 -8.07 -1.62
C ARG A 158 13.22 -7.03 -0.82
N LYS A 159 13.14 -7.12 0.52
CA LYS A 159 13.80 -6.21 1.47
C LYS A 159 13.63 -4.74 1.08
N PRO A 160 12.39 -4.25 0.92
CA PRO A 160 12.18 -2.84 0.60
C PRO A 160 12.86 -1.98 1.67
N ARG A 161 13.43 -0.85 1.25
CA ARG A 161 14.11 0.07 2.17
C ARG A 161 13.12 0.69 3.16
N LEU A 162 11.88 0.86 2.72
CA LEU A 162 10.79 1.44 3.49
C LEU A 162 9.45 0.93 2.96
N ILE A 163 8.52 0.66 3.87
CA ILE A 163 7.10 0.47 3.57
C ILE A 163 6.32 1.61 4.23
N ILE A 164 5.64 2.42 3.43
CA ILE A 164 4.76 3.49 3.89
C ILE A 164 3.33 2.99 3.82
N CYS A 165 2.72 2.76 4.97
CA CYS A 165 1.33 2.40 5.13
C CYS A 165 0.49 3.66 5.37
N VAL A 166 -0.60 3.86 4.60
CA VAL A 166 -1.48 5.02 4.75
C VAL A 166 -2.88 4.61 5.20
N GLY A 167 -3.33 5.17 6.31
CA GLY A 167 -4.61 4.84 6.93
C GLY A 167 -4.44 4.41 8.39
N ILE A 168 -4.13 5.36 9.26
CA ILE A 168 -3.77 5.10 10.66
C ILE A 168 -4.81 4.32 11.48
N SER A 169 -6.09 4.33 11.07
CA SER A 169 -7.13 3.53 11.72
C SER A 169 -6.90 2.03 11.56
N TYR A 170 -6.15 1.61 10.52
CA TYR A 170 -5.76 0.23 10.22
C TYR A 170 -4.36 -0.12 10.73
N LYS A 171 -3.90 0.57 11.78
CA LYS A 171 -2.56 0.39 12.33
C LYS A 171 -2.26 -1.07 12.66
N ASN A 172 -3.21 -1.76 13.28
CA ASN A 172 -3.00 -3.13 13.74
C ASN A 172 -2.89 -4.09 12.55
N GLU A 173 -3.69 -3.89 11.52
CA GLU A 173 -3.69 -4.64 10.27
C GLU A 173 -2.36 -4.45 9.53
N PHE A 174 -1.82 -3.22 9.48
CA PHE A 174 -0.49 -2.98 8.93
C PHE A 174 0.63 -3.63 9.76
N ILE A 175 0.51 -3.64 11.09
CA ILE A 175 1.47 -4.35 11.96
C ILE A 175 1.40 -5.85 11.68
N VAL A 176 0.21 -6.44 11.55
CA VAL A 176 0.07 -7.86 11.21
C VAL A 176 0.61 -8.13 9.79
N ALA A 177 0.38 -7.23 8.84
CA ALA A 177 0.78 -7.42 7.45
C ALA A 177 2.29 -7.28 7.18
N PHE A 178 3.02 -6.51 7.99
CA PHE A 178 4.42 -6.18 7.71
C PHE A 178 5.36 -6.27 8.91
N GLY A 179 4.82 -6.46 10.11
CA GLY A 179 5.58 -6.68 11.33
C GLY A 179 5.55 -8.13 11.78
N ASP A 180 6.27 -8.34 12.87
CA ASP A 180 6.51 -9.64 13.48
C ASP A 180 5.87 -9.69 14.87
N GLU A 181 5.83 -10.88 15.47
CA GLU A 181 5.34 -11.02 16.84
C GLU A 181 6.19 -10.16 17.79
N GLY A 182 5.54 -9.27 18.53
CA GLY A 182 6.21 -8.38 19.48
C GLY A 182 6.94 -7.18 18.86
N ALA A 183 6.65 -6.81 17.61
CA ALA A 183 7.21 -5.63 16.97
C ALA A 183 7.14 -4.39 17.88
N GLN A 184 8.30 -3.76 18.10
CA GLN A 184 8.43 -2.58 18.96
C GLN A 184 7.97 -1.32 18.21
N VAL A 185 6.67 -1.06 18.29
CA VAL A 185 6.04 0.09 17.62
C VAL A 185 6.39 1.38 18.33
N LYS A 186 7.10 2.28 17.62
CA LYS A 186 7.45 3.61 18.07
C LYS A 186 6.44 4.64 17.54
N GLU A 187 6.31 5.75 18.25
CA GLU A 187 5.50 6.89 17.82
C GLU A 187 6.43 8.05 17.40
N ALA A 188 6.02 8.79 16.38
CA ALA A 188 6.62 10.05 15.98
C ALA A 188 5.53 11.07 15.65
N VAL A 189 5.88 12.36 15.70
CA VAL A 189 4.97 13.46 15.37
C VAL A 189 5.60 14.30 14.26
N ALA A 190 4.80 14.61 13.24
CA ALA A 190 5.17 15.50 12.15
C ALA A 190 3.92 16.17 11.57
N GLY A 191 4.03 17.43 11.14
CA GLY A 191 2.90 18.13 10.52
C GLY A 191 1.66 18.25 11.42
N GLY A 192 1.84 18.26 12.75
CA GLY A 192 0.75 18.29 13.72
C GLY A 192 -0.02 16.97 13.87
N LYS A 193 0.48 15.87 13.30
CA LYS A 193 -0.12 14.54 13.36
C LYS A 193 0.90 13.53 13.89
N LYS A 194 0.43 12.58 14.70
CA LYS A 194 1.24 11.42 15.06
C LYS A 194 1.24 10.38 13.94
N PHE A 195 2.27 9.56 13.91
CA PHE A 195 2.33 8.36 13.09
C PHE A 195 3.17 7.32 13.82
N TYR A 196 3.07 6.08 13.38
CA TYR A 196 3.77 4.97 14.03
C TYR A 196 4.83 4.40 13.09
N TYR A 197 5.88 3.83 13.65
CA TYR A 197 6.86 3.13 12.85
C TYR A 197 7.54 2.01 13.64
N PHE A 198 8.07 1.02 12.93
CA PHE A 198 8.87 -0.06 13.50
C PHE A 198 9.85 -0.59 12.44
N LYS A 199 10.86 -1.35 12.90
CA LYS A 199 11.75 -2.14 12.04
C LYS A 199 11.27 -3.59 12.13
N ASN A 200 10.99 -4.23 11.00
CA ASN A 200 10.64 -5.65 10.98
C ASN A 200 11.90 -6.53 10.98
N GLU A 201 11.73 -7.84 11.07
CA GLU A 201 12.81 -8.85 11.08
C GLU A 201 13.68 -8.80 9.81
N ALA A 202 13.12 -8.37 8.68
CA ALA A 202 13.88 -8.19 7.44
C ALA A 202 14.76 -6.93 7.44
N GLY A 203 14.70 -6.12 8.50
CA GLY A 203 15.42 -4.86 8.64
C GLY A 203 14.72 -3.69 7.94
N THR A 204 13.56 -3.90 7.34
CA THR A 204 12.76 -2.86 6.68
C THR A 204 12.09 -1.98 7.72
N ILE A 205 12.19 -0.66 7.53
CA ILE A 205 11.36 0.29 8.28
C ILE A 205 9.95 0.30 7.70
N VAL A 206 8.95 0.16 8.57
CA VAL A 206 7.53 0.31 8.25
C VAL A 206 7.02 1.57 8.94
N ALA A 207 6.44 2.49 8.18
CA ALA A 207 5.85 3.74 8.69
C ALA A 207 4.34 3.76 8.41
N ILE A 208 3.54 3.84 9.46
CA ILE A 208 2.07 3.87 9.40
C ILE A 208 1.59 5.30 9.68
N THR A 209 1.12 5.95 8.62
CA THR A 209 0.70 7.35 8.62
C THR A 209 -0.82 7.50 8.47
N TYR A 210 -1.32 8.70 8.67
CA TYR A 210 -2.69 9.04 8.32
C TYR A 210 -2.92 8.93 6.79
N PHE A 211 -4.17 8.70 6.39
CA PHE A 211 -4.52 8.69 4.96
C PHE A 211 -4.20 10.04 4.29
N LEU A 212 -3.87 9.99 3.00
CA LEU A 212 -3.45 11.16 2.23
C LEU A 212 -4.66 11.95 1.71
N GLY A 213 -4.77 13.22 2.10
CA GLY A 213 -5.73 14.18 1.53
C GLY A 213 -7.15 14.14 2.07
N ASN A 214 -7.52 13.24 3.00
CA ASN A 214 -8.84 13.29 3.66
C ASN A 214 -8.86 14.32 4.82
N PRO A 215 -10.02 14.88 5.21
CA PRO A 215 -10.10 15.95 6.22
C PRO A 215 -9.44 15.60 7.57
N HIS A 216 -9.54 14.33 7.98
CA HIS A 216 -8.97 13.85 9.24
C HIS A 216 -7.53 13.35 9.15
N GLY A 217 -6.96 13.23 7.95
CA GLY A 217 -5.62 12.68 7.75
C GLY A 217 -4.56 13.74 7.44
N LEU A 218 -3.63 13.40 6.54
CA LEU A 218 -2.61 14.33 6.06
C LEU A 218 -3.24 15.25 5.00
N ASN A 219 -3.94 16.27 5.51
CA ASN A 219 -4.86 17.10 4.75
C ASN A 219 -4.23 18.37 4.15
N SER A 220 -2.96 18.66 4.46
CA SER A 220 -2.24 19.81 3.92
C SER A 220 -0.90 19.38 3.32
N ASP A 221 -0.43 20.13 2.32
CA ASP A 221 0.87 19.89 1.71
C ASP A 221 2.02 20.05 2.73
N ALA A 222 1.87 20.99 3.69
CA ALA A 222 2.82 21.18 4.78
C ALA A 222 2.88 19.94 5.70
N ALA A 223 1.74 19.35 6.06
CA ALA A 223 1.70 18.14 6.88
C ALA A 223 2.30 16.93 6.14
N ILE A 224 2.01 16.78 4.85
CA ILE A 224 2.58 15.73 4.00
C ILE A 224 4.10 15.88 3.92
N LYS A 225 4.59 17.10 3.63
CA LYS A 225 6.02 17.41 3.53
C LYS A 225 6.75 17.09 4.84
N ALA A 226 6.26 17.62 5.96
CA ALA A 226 6.85 17.38 7.27
C ALA A 226 6.88 15.88 7.63
N THR A 227 5.85 15.12 7.25
CA THR A 227 5.81 13.67 7.46
C THR A 227 6.87 12.96 6.62
N GLY A 228 6.99 13.30 5.34
CA GLY A 228 8.02 12.73 4.44
C GLY A 228 9.44 13.01 4.94
N GLU A 229 9.71 14.25 5.34
CA GLU A 229 11.00 14.66 5.94
C GLU A 229 11.28 13.90 7.25
N LYS A 230 10.28 13.73 8.12
CA LYS A 230 10.46 12.99 9.37
C LYS A 230 10.74 11.51 9.14
N ILE A 231 10.08 10.90 8.16
CA ILE A 231 10.37 9.51 7.77
C ILE A 231 11.80 9.39 7.22
N ALA A 232 12.26 10.36 6.41
CA ALA A 232 13.64 10.38 5.92
C ALA A 232 14.67 10.45 7.06
N GLN A 233 14.42 11.27 8.09
CA GLN A 233 15.25 11.32 9.30
C GLN A 233 15.28 9.98 10.04
N ILE A 234 14.13 9.32 10.19
CA ILE A 234 14.03 8.00 10.82
C ILE A 234 14.85 6.98 10.02
N LEU A 235 14.73 6.98 8.70
CA LEU A 235 15.54 6.10 7.84
C LEU A 235 17.03 6.31 8.08
N ALA A 236 17.51 7.56 8.06
CA ALA A 236 18.92 7.87 8.26
C ALA A 236 19.47 7.42 9.62
N GLN A 237 18.64 7.43 10.67
CA GLN A 237 18.99 6.97 12.02
C GLN A 237 19.02 5.43 12.18
N ASN A 238 18.48 4.70 11.20
CA ASN A 238 18.34 3.24 11.25
C ASN A 238 19.14 2.54 10.13
N ILE A 239 20.07 3.27 9.48
CA ILE A 239 21.11 2.69 8.63
C ILE A 239 22.18 2.13 9.58
N GLU A 240 22.17 0.81 9.75
CA GLU A 240 23.27 0.03 10.34
C GLU A 240 24.05 -0.65 9.22
#